data_AF-A0A3D1QCV8-F1
#
_entry.id   AF-A0A3D1QCV8-F1
#
_cell.length_a   1.000
_cell.length_b   1.000
_cell.length_c   1.000
_cell.angle_alpha   90.00
_cell.angle_beta   90.00
_cell.angle_gamma   90.00
#
_symmetry.space_group_name_H-M   'P 1'
#
loop_
_entity.id
_entity.type
_entity.pdbx_description
1 polymer ?
#
loop_
_entity_poly.entity_id
_entity_poly.type
_entity_poly.pdbx_seq_one_letter_code
_entity_poly.pdbx_strand_id
1 'polypeptide(L)'
;RLNEEIAGSKAVLEQHLGQPVSSFCYPCGEYDQTVIDAVRQAGYQQAVTVKYGWATTQSPALEIPRIRISRYLTHDKFAEMFPPQSRPSSAQQ
;
A
#
# COMPACT_ATOMS: atom_id res chain seq x y z
N ARG A 1 -5.15 -18.87 13.78
CA ARG A 1 -3.96 -18.56 12.94
C ARG A 1 -4.11 -17.30 12.09
N LEU A 2 -4.93 -17.24 11.03
CA LEU A 2 -5.03 -16.05 10.16
C LEU A 2 -5.25 -14.72 10.94
N ASN A 3 -6.28 -14.69 11.80
CA ASN A 3 -6.58 -13.50 12.61
C ASN A 3 -5.48 -13.16 13.61
N GLU A 4 -4.78 -14.16 14.15
CA GLU A 4 -3.66 -13.96 15.08
C GLU A 4 -2.46 -13.35 14.38
N GLU A 5 -2.13 -13.79 13.16
CA GLU A 5 -1.06 -13.21 12.35
C GLU A 5 -1.37 -11.74 12.01
N ILE A 6 -2.59 -11.46 11.54
CA ILE A 6 -3.01 -10.12 11.13
C ILE A 6 -3.11 -9.18 12.33
N ALA A 7 -3.89 -9.53 13.35
CA ALA A 7 -4.10 -8.66 14.52
C ALA A 7 -2.86 -8.63 15.44
N GLY A 8 -2.13 -9.75 15.55
CA GLY A 8 -0.92 -9.84 16.36
C GLY A 8 0.21 -9.00 15.78
N SER A 9 0.46 -9.07 14.47
CA SER A 9 1.47 -8.20 13.82
C SER A 9 1.14 -6.72 13.98
N LYS A 10 -0.15 -6.35 13.87
CA LYS A 10 -0.61 -4.99 14.16
C LYS A 10 -0.27 -4.56 15.59
N ALA A 11 -0.69 -5.34 16.59
CA ALA A 11 -0.47 -5.02 17.99
C ALA A 11 1.03 -4.88 18.33
N VAL A 12 1.87 -5.78 17.78
CA VAL A 12 3.33 -5.69 17.93
C VAL A 12 3.87 -4.39 17.33
N LEU A 13 3.44 -4.01 16.13
CA LEU A 13 3.90 -2.77 15.50
C LEU A 13 3.41 -1.53 16.24
N GLU A 14 2.14 -1.49 16.67
CA GLU A 14 1.57 -0.37 17.41
C GLU A 14 2.27 -0.18 18.77
N GLN A 15 2.62 -1.26 19.45
CA GLN A 15 3.40 -1.20 20.70
C GLN A 15 4.79 -0.59 20.48
N HIS A 16 5.48 -0.93 19.39
CA HIS A 16 6.82 -0.41 19.10
C HIS A 16 6.80 1.03 18.57
N LEU A 17 5.78 1.39 17.80
CA LEU A 17 5.68 2.69 17.15
C LEU A 17 4.98 3.74 18.03
N GLY A 18 4.21 3.33 19.04
CA GLY A 18 3.42 4.21 19.89
C GLY A 18 2.28 4.92 19.15
N GLN A 19 1.89 4.43 17.97
CA GLN A 19 0.84 5.02 17.12
C GLN A 19 0.07 3.92 16.38
N PRO A 20 -1.20 4.19 15.98
CA PRO A 20 -2.01 3.22 15.27
C PRO A 20 -1.41 2.83 13.90
N VAL A 21 -1.53 1.56 13.55
CA VAL A 21 -1.16 1.05 12.23
C VAL A 21 -2.43 0.84 11.40
N SER A 22 -2.58 1.65 10.35
CA SER A 22 -3.79 1.68 9.51
C SER A 22 -3.62 1.00 8.15
N SER A 23 -2.39 0.62 7.77
CA SER A 23 -2.07 0.08 6.45
C SER A 23 -1.59 -1.37 6.51
N PHE A 24 -2.04 -2.19 5.56
CA PHE A 24 -1.63 -3.59 5.41
C PHE A 24 -1.02 -3.87 4.02
N CYS A 25 -0.21 -4.92 3.90
CA CYS A 25 0.31 -5.40 2.63
C CYS A 25 0.17 -6.92 2.57
N TYR A 26 -0.58 -7.43 1.59
CA TYR A 26 -0.75 -8.87 1.43
C TYR A 26 0.59 -9.54 1.06
N PRO A 27 1.09 -10.51 1.85
CA PRO A 27 2.32 -11.24 1.53
C PRO A 27 2.22 -11.87 0.14
N CYS A 28 3.26 -11.70 -0.68
CA CYS A 28 3.29 -12.15 -2.08
C CYS A 28 2.13 -11.64 -2.96
N GLY A 29 1.26 -10.76 -2.45
CA GLY A 29 0.02 -10.36 -3.11
C GLY A 29 -1.06 -11.44 -3.11
N GLU A 30 -0.93 -12.49 -2.31
CA GLU A 30 -1.92 -13.56 -2.19
C GLU A 30 -3.01 -13.17 -1.18
N TYR A 31 -4.25 -13.19 -1.63
CA TYR A 31 -5.42 -12.91 -0.79
C TYR A 31 -6.70 -13.42 -1.46
N ASP A 32 -7.72 -13.62 -0.64
CA ASP A 32 -9.10 -13.85 -1.05
C ASP A 32 -10.04 -13.00 -0.17
N GLN A 33 -11.35 -13.19 -0.31
CA GLN A 33 -12.34 -12.46 0.49
C GLN A 33 -12.18 -12.71 2.00
N THR A 34 -11.81 -13.94 2.39
CA THR A 34 -11.58 -14.32 3.79
C THR A 34 -10.45 -13.50 4.40
N VAL A 35 -9.34 -13.33 3.67
CA VAL A 35 -8.20 -12.51 4.12
C VAL A 35 -8.58 -11.03 4.18
N ILE A 36 -9.31 -10.52 3.18
CA ILE A 36 -9.79 -9.13 3.18
C ILE A 36 -10.65 -8.86 4.42
N ASP A 37 -11.57 -9.76 4.74
CA ASP A 37 -12.46 -9.59 5.89
C ASP A 37 -11.70 -9.65 7.22
N ALA A 38 -10.70 -10.53 7.33
CA ALA A 38 -9.82 -10.57 8.50
C ALA A 38 -9.00 -9.28 8.67
N VAL A 39 -8.46 -8.72 7.57
CA VAL A 39 -7.77 -7.42 7.57
C VAL A 39 -8.70 -6.29 8.01
N ARG A 40 -9.93 -6.28 7.51
CA ARG A 40 -10.96 -5.30 7.91
C ARG A 40 -11.31 -5.43 9.39
N GLN A 41 -11.52 -6.65 9.89
CA GLN A 41 -11.85 -6.92 11.29
C GLN A 41 -10.73 -6.53 12.25
N ALA A 42 -9.46 -6.65 11.85
CA ALA A 42 -8.31 -6.16 12.61
C ALA A 42 -8.19 -4.61 12.61
N GLY A 43 -9.09 -3.90 11.92
CA GLY A 43 -9.16 -2.45 11.90
C GLY A 43 -8.11 -1.78 11.03
N TYR A 44 -7.56 -2.48 10.02
CA TYR A 44 -6.81 -1.82 8.96
C TYR A 44 -7.77 -1.03 8.06
N GLN A 45 -7.34 0.16 7.63
CA GLN A 45 -8.14 1.08 6.82
C GLN A 45 -7.82 0.94 5.33
N GLN A 46 -6.58 0.57 5.00
CA GLN A 46 -6.14 0.38 3.63
C GLN A 46 -5.18 -0.80 3.49
N ALA A 47 -5.15 -1.41 2.31
CA ALA A 47 -4.21 -2.48 2.01
C ALA A 47 -3.74 -2.42 0.56
N VAL A 48 -2.46 -2.70 0.34
CA VAL A 48 -1.84 -2.74 -0.99
C VAL A 48 -1.68 -4.17 -1.51
N THR A 49 -1.87 -4.34 -2.81
CA THR A 49 -1.74 -5.63 -3.50
C THR A 49 -0.50 -5.66 -4.40
N VAL A 50 -0.33 -6.72 -5.20
CA VAL A 50 0.66 -6.76 -6.29
C VAL A 50 0.03 -6.52 -7.67
N LYS A 51 -1.28 -6.24 -7.74
CA LYS A 51 -1.95 -5.89 -9.00
C LYS A 51 -1.27 -4.63 -9.55
N TYR A 52 -0.76 -4.72 -10.78
CA TYR A 52 -0.07 -3.60 -11.41
C TYR A 52 -1.06 -2.49 -11.73
N GLY A 53 -0.76 -1.26 -11.30
CA GLY A 53 -1.56 -0.10 -11.63
C GLY A 53 -1.25 1.12 -10.76
N TRP A 54 -1.70 2.27 -11.23
CA TRP A 54 -1.66 3.51 -10.47
C TRP A 54 -2.78 3.52 -9.45
N ALA A 55 -2.45 3.79 -8.19
CA ALA A 55 -3.44 4.01 -7.16
C ALA A 55 -4.20 5.31 -7.46
N THR A 56 -5.52 5.28 -7.30
CA THR A 56 -6.42 6.42 -7.45
C THR A 56 -7.34 6.51 -6.23
N THR A 57 -8.02 7.63 -6.05
CA THR A 57 -9.06 7.79 -5.01
C THR A 57 -10.26 6.84 -5.21
N GLN A 58 -10.39 6.23 -6.38
CA GLN A 58 -11.42 5.23 -6.70
C GLN A 58 -10.95 3.79 -6.49
N SER A 59 -9.67 3.58 -6.16
CA SER A 59 -9.16 2.23 -5.86
C SER A 59 -9.84 1.68 -4.60
N PRO A 60 -10.23 0.39 -4.57
CA PRO A 60 -10.80 -0.19 -3.36
C PRO A 60 -9.80 -0.08 -2.20
N ALA A 61 -10.23 0.41 -1.04
CA ALA A 61 -9.34 0.75 0.06
C ALA A 61 -8.46 -0.43 0.50
N LEU A 62 -8.99 -1.66 0.49
CA LEU A 62 -8.27 -2.87 0.86
C LEU A 62 -7.67 -3.62 -0.33
N GLU A 63 -7.67 -3.04 -1.53
CA GLU A 63 -7.06 -3.65 -2.72
C GLU A 63 -6.34 -2.61 -3.60
N ILE A 64 -5.58 -1.70 -2.98
CA ILE A 64 -4.89 -0.63 -3.70
C ILE A 64 -3.82 -1.26 -4.63
N PRO A 65 -3.81 -0.95 -5.94
CA PRO A 65 -2.80 -1.46 -6.86
C PRO A 65 -1.44 -0.80 -6.62
N ARG A 66 -0.37 -1.44 -7.08
CA ARG A 66 0.99 -0.92 -6.96
C ARG A 66 1.74 -0.94 -8.28
N ILE A 67 2.65 0.01 -8.42
CA ILE A 67 3.67 -0.02 -9.47
C ILE A 67 4.88 -0.80 -8.94
N ARG A 68 5.18 -1.93 -9.57
CA ARG A 68 6.33 -2.77 -9.19
C ARG A 68 7.62 -2.16 -9.73
N ILE A 69 8.56 -1.87 -8.83
CA ILE A 69 9.93 -1.53 -9.19
C ILE A 69 10.73 -2.83 -9.32
N SER A 70 11.17 -3.15 -10.53
CA SER A 70 11.95 -4.36 -10.79
C SER A 70 13.45 -4.09 -10.68
N ARG A 71 14.25 -5.13 -10.40
CA ARG A 71 15.72 -5.05 -10.38
C ARG A 71 16.31 -4.50 -11.68
N TYR A 72 15.65 -4.72 -12.81
CA TYR A 72 16.12 -4.34 -14.14
C TYR A 72 15.56 -2.99 -14.61
N LEU A 73 14.78 -2.31 -13.76
CA LEU A 73 14.28 -0.98 -14.09
C LEU A 73 15.43 0.03 -13.96
N THR A 74 15.85 0.59 -15.10
CA THR A 74 16.85 1.66 -15.11
C THR A 74 16.27 2.95 -14.55
N HIS A 75 17.14 3.86 -14.11
CA HIS A 75 16.74 5.18 -13.66
C HIS A 75 15.94 5.95 -14.74
N ASP A 76 16.39 5.92 -15.99
CA ASP A 76 15.70 6.61 -17.10
C ASP A 76 14.31 6.03 -17.33
N LYS A 77 14.16 4.70 -17.31
CA LYS A 77 12.87 4.05 -17.44
C LYS A 77 11.96 4.33 -16.25
N PHE A 78 12.50 4.45 -15.03
CA PHE A 78 11.74 4.90 -13.88
C PHE A 78 11.27 6.36 -14.05
N ALA A 79 12.13 7.26 -14.52
CA ALA A 79 11.76 8.65 -14.79
C ALA A 79 10.66 8.76 -15.84
N GLU A 80 10.72 7.96 -16.92
CA GLU A 80 9.67 7.89 -17.96
C GLU A 80 8.29 7.47 -17.40
N MET A 81 8.24 6.74 -16.28
CA MET A 81 6.98 6.32 -15.66
C MET A 81 6.22 7.50 -15.04
N PHE A 82 6.90 8.60 -14.71
CA PHE A 82 6.30 9.81 -14.14
C PHE A 82 6.43 10.93 -15.18
N PRO A 83 5.39 11.24 -15.97
CA PRO A 83 5.46 12.35 -16.91
C PRO A 83 5.87 13.63 -16.16
N PRO A 84 6.65 14.54 -16.80
CA PRO A 84 7.18 15.71 -16.13
C PRO A 84 6.04 16.48 -15.48
N GLN A 85 6.02 16.47 -14.14
CA GLN A 85 5.09 17.31 -13.40
C GLN A 85 5.54 18.75 -13.64
N SER A 86 4.64 19.57 -14.19
CA SER A 86 4.81 21.01 -14.15
C SER A 86 5.07 21.37 -12.69
N ARG A 87 6.26 21.90 -12.38
CA ARG A 87 6.52 22.51 -11.07
C ARG A 87 5.33 23.44 -10.81
N PRO A 88 4.61 23.34 -9.68
CA PRO A 88 3.73 24.43 -9.31
C PRO A 88 4.59 25.68 -9.31
N SER A 89 4.23 26.65 -10.16
CA SER A 89 4.86 27.96 -10.18
C SER A 89 4.82 28.46 -8.74
N SER A 90 5.97 28.45 -8.07
CA SER A 90 6.11 29.10 -6.79
C SER A 90 5.73 30.55 -7.05
N ALA A 91 4.56 30.93 -6.56
CA ALA A 91 4.09 32.29 -6.55
C ALA A 91 5.27 33.18 -6.14
N GLN A 92 5.55 34.15 -7.00
CA GLN A 92 6.52 35.20 -6.76
C GLN A 92 6.20 35.81 -5.38
N GLN A 93 7.20 35.81 -4.50
CA GLN A 93 7.29 36.81 -3.44
C GLN A 93 7.58 38.16 -4.07
#